data_AF-A0A9E2QPW3-F1
#
_entry.id   AF-A0A9E2QPW3-F1
#
_cell.length_a   1.000
_cell.length_b   1.000
_cell.length_c   1.000
_cell.angle_alpha   90.00
_cell.angle_beta   90.00
_cell.angle_gamma   90.00
#
_symmetry.space_group_name_H-M   'P 1'
#
loop_
_entity.id
_entity.type
_entity.pdbx_description
1 polymer ?
#
loop_
_entity_poly.entity_id
_entity_poly.type
_entity_poly.pdbx_seq_one_letter_code
_entity_poly.pdbx_strand_id
1 'polypeptide(L)'
;MPFYIGSIITWFLKQRAGQIQSMMENPMDTQWAVFNDLIQQASNTEWGRQYDYKSIVSYQDFKERVPVTDYETLQPWIARNMRGEQNLLWPSPIRWFSKSSGTTSEVSKFIPMSAESIEDTHFKGATDLLTWYCTQFESSHIFEGKGLILGGSHQVNRFNEHCSYGDLSAVLMQNMSFLAQWYRTPDLSIALMDDWEKKIEQIARSTVHENVTNISGVPTWTMMLIKRLYEITGKQHIREIWPDLELYIHGGVSFTPYRTPFKHLFDDPAIRYLETYNASEGFFAFQSDWDTPGMLLHLNAGIFYEFIPQREWDHEFPQTKLLHEVTTGEQYALVISTNGGLWRYKVGDTIRFTSLSPFKVEVSGRIKHFINAFGEEVIVDNTDKAIAEACRLTGATVTDYTAAPVYLTLDERGCHEWIIEFEQEPEHMDRFTQILDQQLRAVNTDYDAKRFKDIALTRPLVHAVPHGTFYNWLKSKGKLGGQHKVPRLSNSRNYMDEIKQFALTETA
;
A
#
# COMPACT_ATOMS: atom_id res chain seq x y z
N MET A 1 9.62 -36.40 -4.77
CA MET A 1 10.54 -35.34 -5.27
C MET A 1 10.27 -33.94 -4.68
N PRO A 2 9.02 -33.49 -4.45
CA PRO A 2 8.74 -32.13 -3.91
C PRO A 2 9.31 -31.88 -2.51
N PHE A 3 9.17 -32.83 -1.58
CA PHE A 3 9.63 -32.70 -0.18
C PHE A 3 11.11 -32.30 -0.04
N TYR A 4 12.01 -32.90 -0.83
CA TYR A 4 13.44 -32.60 -0.73
C TYR A 4 13.79 -31.18 -1.20
N ILE A 5 13.06 -30.65 -2.20
CA ILE A 5 13.29 -29.29 -2.71
C ILE A 5 12.85 -28.26 -1.65
N GLY A 6 11.69 -28.46 -1.02
CA GLY A 6 11.19 -27.58 0.04
C GLY A 6 12.16 -27.49 1.22
N SER A 7 12.67 -28.63 1.71
CA SER A 7 13.65 -28.64 2.81
C SER A 7 14.98 -27.95 2.44
N ILE A 8 15.44 -28.07 1.18
CA ILE A 8 16.66 -27.39 0.71
C ILE A 8 16.46 -25.87 0.66
N ILE A 9 15.31 -25.40 0.16
CA ILE A 9 14.97 -23.98 0.12
C ILE A 9 14.93 -23.41 1.54
N THR A 10 14.20 -24.08 2.45
CA THR A 10 14.14 -23.68 3.87
C THR A 10 15.52 -23.61 4.50
N TRP A 11 16.39 -24.61 4.25
CA TRP A 11 17.75 -24.62 4.76
C TRP A 11 18.57 -23.44 4.24
N PHE A 12 18.52 -23.15 2.93
CA PHE A 12 19.23 -22.01 2.33
C PHE A 12 18.74 -20.67 2.89
N LEU A 13 17.42 -20.51 3.02
CA LEU A 13 16.83 -19.31 3.60
C LEU A 13 17.30 -19.08 5.04
N LYS A 14 17.36 -20.13 5.86
CA LYS A 14 17.85 -20.04 7.25
C LYS A 14 19.30 -19.59 7.35
N GLN A 15 20.17 -19.93 6.38
CA GLN A 15 21.55 -19.42 6.35
C GLN A 15 21.63 -17.90 6.20
N ARG A 16 20.58 -17.26 5.68
CA ARG A 16 20.49 -15.80 5.52
C ARG A 16 20.00 -15.08 6.77
N ALA A 17 19.50 -15.80 7.78
CA ALA A 17 18.93 -15.20 8.99
C ALA A 17 19.94 -14.31 9.74
N GLY A 18 21.23 -14.65 9.69
CA GLY A 18 22.29 -13.83 10.27
C GLY A 18 22.37 -12.41 9.69
N GLN A 19 22.00 -12.20 8.43
CA GLN A 19 21.96 -10.85 7.84
C GLN A 19 20.83 -10.01 8.45
N ILE A 20 19.68 -10.64 8.71
CA ILE A 20 18.52 -9.97 9.34
C ILE A 20 18.84 -9.65 10.80
N GLN A 21 19.46 -10.58 11.53
CA GLN A 21 19.92 -10.34 12.90
C GLN A 21 20.97 -9.21 12.97
N SER A 22 21.97 -9.24 12.08
CA SER A 22 22.99 -8.20 12.01
C SER A 22 22.39 -6.82 11.75
N MET A 23 21.37 -6.73 10.90
CA MET A 23 20.60 -5.50 10.64
C MET A 23 19.86 -5.00 11.89
N MET A 24 19.27 -5.90 12.67
CA MET A 24 18.60 -5.57 13.94
C MET A 24 19.59 -5.06 15.00
N GLU A 25 20.77 -5.67 15.06
CA GLU A 25 21.82 -5.37 16.05
C GLU A 25 22.63 -4.12 15.70
N ASN A 26 22.85 -3.85 14.41
CA ASN A 26 23.69 -2.76 13.90
C ASN A 26 22.92 -1.86 12.90
N PRO A 27 21.77 -1.28 13.30
CA PRO A 27 20.88 -0.58 12.39
C PRO A 27 21.48 0.70 11.79
N MET A 28 22.30 1.44 12.57
CA MET A 28 22.94 2.67 12.09
C MET A 28 24.00 2.38 11.03
N ASP A 29 24.89 1.42 11.30
CA ASP A 29 25.94 1.02 10.36
C ASP A 29 25.34 0.47 9.08
N THR A 30 24.25 -0.29 9.19
CA THR A 30 23.51 -0.81 8.04
C THR A 30 22.99 0.32 7.16
N GLN A 31 22.29 1.31 7.73
CA GLN A 31 21.78 2.45 6.96
C GLN A 31 22.89 3.34 6.41
N TRP A 32 24.00 3.48 7.14
CA TRP A 32 25.16 4.22 6.64
C TRP A 32 25.82 3.52 5.44
N ALA A 33 25.91 2.19 5.46
CA ALA A 33 26.40 1.41 4.33
C ALA A 33 25.50 1.59 3.10
N VAL A 34 24.18 1.50 3.28
CA VAL A 34 23.20 1.74 2.20
C VAL A 34 23.32 3.17 1.66
N PHE A 35 23.40 4.18 2.53
CA PHE A 35 23.58 5.58 2.13
C PHE A 35 24.81 5.78 1.24
N ASN A 36 25.98 5.30 1.69
CA ASN A 36 27.23 5.47 0.94
C ASN A 36 27.17 4.78 -0.42
N ASP A 37 26.60 3.57 -0.48
CA ASP A 37 26.42 2.83 -1.72
C ASP A 37 25.53 3.61 -2.72
N LEU A 38 24.37 4.11 -2.26
CA LEU A 38 23.47 4.92 -3.08
C LEU A 38 24.16 6.16 -3.66
N ILE A 39 24.85 6.94 -2.82
CA ILE A 39 25.54 8.17 -3.25
C ILE A 39 26.67 7.83 -4.24
N GLN A 40 27.45 6.79 -3.97
CA GLN A 40 28.55 6.36 -4.83
C GLN A 40 28.06 5.94 -6.21
N GLN A 41 27.05 5.05 -6.26
CA GLN A 41 26.50 4.55 -7.53
C GLN A 41 25.87 5.68 -8.36
N ALA A 42 25.14 6.58 -7.72
CA ALA A 42 24.45 7.66 -8.41
C ALA A 42 25.34 8.84 -8.80
N SER A 43 26.60 8.89 -8.34
CA SER A 43 27.50 10.05 -8.52
C SER A 43 27.74 10.50 -9.96
N ASN A 44 27.53 9.62 -10.95
CA ASN A 44 27.71 9.91 -12.37
C ASN A 44 26.40 10.04 -13.16
N THR A 45 25.24 9.96 -12.51
CA THR A 45 23.96 10.24 -13.15
C THR A 45 23.81 11.75 -13.39
N GLU A 46 22.86 12.14 -14.25
CA GLU A 46 22.57 13.57 -14.44
C GLU A 46 22.15 14.23 -13.12
N TRP A 47 21.29 13.56 -12.34
CA TRP A 47 20.92 14.00 -10.99
C TRP A 47 22.13 14.12 -10.05
N GLY A 48 22.97 13.09 -9.99
CA GLY A 48 24.14 13.08 -9.12
C GLY A 48 25.16 14.17 -9.47
N ARG A 49 25.29 14.52 -10.77
CA ARG A 49 26.10 15.66 -11.20
C ARG A 49 25.46 17.00 -10.84
N GLN A 50 24.14 17.12 -10.97
CA GLN A 50 23.42 18.34 -10.63
C GLN A 50 23.60 18.72 -9.15
N TYR A 51 23.59 17.73 -8.25
CA TYR A 51 23.74 17.94 -6.80
C TYR A 51 25.15 17.64 -6.26
N ASP A 52 26.13 17.47 -7.15
CA ASP A 52 27.54 17.19 -6.84
C ASP A 52 27.76 16.05 -5.83
N TYR A 53 27.17 14.89 -6.10
CA TYR A 53 27.27 13.70 -5.24
C TYR A 53 28.72 13.24 -5.02
N LYS A 54 29.64 13.55 -5.95
CA LYS A 54 31.05 13.17 -5.85
C LYS A 54 31.76 13.77 -4.64
N SER A 55 31.32 14.93 -4.15
CA SER A 55 31.93 15.60 -3.00
C SER A 55 31.12 15.46 -1.71
N ILE A 56 30.04 14.67 -1.72
CA ILE A 56 29.27 14.33 -0.52
C ILE A 56 30.08 13.32 0.30
N VAL A 57 30.51 13.71 1.51
CA VAL A 57 31.25 12.85 2.44
C VAL A 57 30.50 12.63 3.76
N SER A 58 29.41 13.38 3.97
CA SER A 58 28.55 13.28 5.15
C SER A 58 27.08 13.36 4.76
N TYR A 59 26.20 12.86 5.64
CA TYR A 59 24.76 13.06 5.50
C TYR A 59 24.38 14.55 5.49
N GLN A 60 25.13 15.39 6.23
CA GLN A 60 24.85 16.82 6.27
C GLN A 60 25.06 17.48 4.90
N ASP A 61 26.14 17.13 4.18
CA ASP A 61 26.37 17.61 2.82
C ASP A 61 25.21 17.22 1.89
N PHE A 62 24.72 15.99 2.03
CA PHE A 62 23.58 15.49 1.27
C PHE A 62 22.29 16.25 1.59
N LYS A 63 21.99 16.44 2.88
CA LYS A 63 20.78 17.13 3.35
C LYS A 63 20.76 18.60 2.93
N GLU A 64 21.91 19.26 2.87
CA GLU A 64 22.04 20.67 2.45
C GLU A 64 21.87 20.86 0.94
N ARG A 65 22.29 19.88 0.14
CA ARG A 65 22.27 20.00 -1.33
C ARG A 65 21.01 19.45 -1.96
N VAL A 66 20.57 18.29 -1.50
CA VAL A 66 19.45 17.56 -2.11
C VAL A 66 18.18 17.93 -1.38
N PRO A 67 17.17 18.55 -2.02
CA PRO A 67 15.92 18.87 -1.35
C PRO A 67 15.09 17.61 -1.09
N VAL A 68 14.17 17.70 -0.13
CA VAL A 68 13.09 16.71 -0.01
C VAL A 68 12.19 16.85 -1.24
N THR A 69 11.94 15.74 -1.93
CA THR A 69 11.19 15.70 -3.19
C THR A 69 9.82 15.03 -3.01
N ASP A 70 8.93 15.28 -3.96
CA ASP A 70 7.69 14.54 -4.19
C ASP A 70 7.63 14.07 -5.65
N TYR A 71 6.50 13.47 -6.03
CA TYR A 71 6.35 12.94 -7.38
C TYR A 71 6.42 14.03 -8.43
N GLU A 72 5.81 15.18 -8.17
CA GLU A 72 5.76 16.32 -9.08
C GLU A 72 7.17 16.85 -9.34
N THR A 73 8.02 16.88 -8.32
CA THR A 73 9.43 17.26 -8.44
C THR A 73 10.22 16.29 -9.35
N LEU A 74 9.97 14.98 -9.23
CA LEU A 74 10.68 13.95 -10.01
C LEU A 74 10.03 13.64 -11.37
N GLN A 75 8.79 14.06 -11.60
CA GLN A 75 8.01 13.74 -12.80
C GLN A 75 8.74 14.10 -14.11
N PRO A 76 9.42 15.26 -14.25
CA PRO A 76 10.13 15.58 -15.49
C PRO A 76 11.26 14.59 -15.81
N TRP A 77 11.94 14.08 -14.78
CA TRP A 77 13.00 13.07 -14.91
C TRP A 77 12.44 11.71 -15.29
N ILE A 78 11.38 11.30 -14.60
CA ILE A 78 10.65 10.05 -14.87
C ILE A 78 10.09 10.06 -16.29
N ALA A 79 9.51 11.18 -16.75
CA ALA A 79 8.97 11.30 -18.10
C ALA A 79 10.06 11.23 -19.19
N ARG A 80 11.25 11.78 -18.95
CA ARG A 80 12.42 11.57 -19.82
C ARG A 80 12.84 10.10 -19.83
N ASN A 81 12.88 9.47 -18.66
CA ASN A 81 13.26 8.07 -18.53
C ASN A 81 12.28 7.12 -19.24
N MET A 82 10.97 7.35 -19.11
CA MET A 82 9.93 6.63 -19.84
C MET A 82 10.02 6.82 -21.37
N ARG A 83 10.55 7.95 -21.85
CA ARG A 83 10.84 8.18 -23.28
C ARG A 83 12.12 7.48 -23.77
N GLY A 84 12.81 6.76 -22.89
CA GLY A 84 13.97 5.92 -23.20
C GLY A 84 15.32 6.50 -22.79
N GLU A 85 15.37 7.74 -22.29
CA GLU A 85 16.61 8.36 -21.83
C GLU A 85 17.11 7.71 -20.53
N GLN A 86 18.39 7.33 -20.45
CA GLN A 86 18.95 6.55 -19.31
C GLN A 86 19.97 7.35 -18.51
N ASN A 87 20.43 6.81 -17.37
CA ASN A 87 21.43 7.45 -16.51
C ASN A 87 20.99 8.85 -15.97
N LEU A 88 19.69 9.00 -15.73
CA LEU A 88 19.07 10.24 -15.23
C LEU A 88 19.06 10.29 -13.71
N LEU A 89 18.21 9.44 -13.08
CA LEU A 89 18.05 9.35 -11.63
C LEU A 89 18.86 8.20 -11.01
N TRP A 90 19.09 7.14 -11.79
CA TRP A 90 19.85 5.95 -11.41
C TRP A 90 20.75 5.51 -12.59
N PRO A 91 21.94 4.93 -12.37
CA PRO A 91 22.88 4.61 -13.44
C PRO A 91 22.44 3.41 -14.30
N SER A 92 21.84 2.39 -13.69
CA SER A 92 21.40 1.19 -14.41
C SER A 92 20.19 1.49 -15.31
N PRO A 93 20.07 0.84 -16.48
CA PRO A 93 18.95 1.08 -17.38
C PRO A 93 17.60 0.74 -16.73
N ILE A 94 16.66 1.68 -16.79
CA ILE A 94 15.30 1.51 -16.29
C ILE A 94 14.39 1.17 -17.46
N ARG A 95 13.82 -0.04 -17.43
CA ARG A 95 12.90 -0.56 -18.45
C ARG A 95 11.49 -0.79 -17.91
N TRP A 96 11.36 -0.79 -16.59
CA TRP A 96 10.14 -1.09 -15.88
C TRP A 96 9.70 0.11 -15.05
N PHE A 97 8.41 0.39 -15.07
CA PHE A 97 7.79 1.37 -14.19
C PHE A 97 6.61 0.73 -13.47
N SER A 98 6.58 0.85 -12.15
CA SER A 98 5.37 0.51 -11.41
C SER A 98 4.38 1.67 -11.52
N LYS A 99 3.15 1.37 -11.91
CA LYS A 99 2.04 2.29 -11.85
C LYS A 99 1.49 2.29 -10.43
N SER A 100 1.43 3.46 -9.81
CA SER A 100 0.87 3.71 -8.48
C SER A 100 -0.29 4.71 -8.61
N SER A 101 -1.36 4.50 -7.84
CA SER A 101 -2.47 5.43 -7.71
C SER A 101 -1.99 6.66 -6.92
N GLY A 102 -1.55 7.67 -7.68
CA GLY A 102 -1.05 8.91 -7.11
C GLY A 102 -2.11 9.68 -6.33
N THR A 103 -1.68 10.26 -5.21
CA THR A 103 -2.43 11.26 -4.42
C THR A 103 -2.43 12.67 -5.07
N THR A 104 -2.29 12.75 -6.40
CA THR A 104 -2.31 13.99 -7.17
C THR A 104 -3.15 13.85 -8.43
N SER A 105 -3.65 14.99 -8.89
CA SER A 105 -5.04 15.16 -9.30
C SER A 105 -5.39 14.65 -10.71
N GLU A 106 -4.43 14.27 -11.56
CA GLU A 106 -4.72 13.99 -12.99
C GLU A 106 -3.89 12.90 -13.69
N VAL A 107 -2.84 12.31 -13.08
CA VAL A 107 -2.00 11.29 -13.75
C VAL A 107 -1.53 10.24 -12.76
N SER A 108 -1.69 8.95 -13.09
CA SER A 108 -1.10 7.86 -12.30
C SER A 108 0.41 8.06 -12.12
N LYS A 109 0.94 7.79 -10.92
CA LYS A 109 2.38 7.87 -10.67
C LYS A 109 3.08 6.70 -11.35
N PHE A 110 4.16 6.98 -12.05
CA PHE A 110 5.05 5.98 -12.61
C PHE A 110 6.36 5.97 -11.81
N ILE A 111 6.56 4.92 -11.01
CA ILE A 111 7.76 4.77 -10.18
C ILE A 111 8.80 3.97 -10.97
N PRO A 112 10.02 4.51 -11.19
CA PRO A 112 11.08 3.80 -11.88
C PRO A 112 11.51 2.55 -11.12
N MET A 113 11.64 1.43 -11.83
CA MET A 113 12.13 0.17 -11.28
C MET A 113 13.41 -0.25 -12.01
N SER A 114 14.55 0.03 -11.37
CA SER A 114 15.86 -0.49 -11.76
C SER A 114 15.96 -2.00 -11.47
N ALA A 115 16.94 -2.68 -12.06
CA ALA A 115 17.20 -4.08 -11.76
C ALA A 115 17.51 -4.28 -10.27
N GLU A 116 18.25 -3.35 -9.68
CA GLU A 116 18.61 -3.33 -8.26
C GLU A 116 17.38 -3.16 -7.37
N SER A 117 16.43 -2.28 -7.72
CA SER A 117 15.19 -2.14 -6.94
C SER A 117 14.30 -3.39 -7.02
N ILE A 118 14.29 -4.09 -8.15
CA ILE A 118 13.54 -5.34 -8.27
C ILE A 118 14.20 -6.43 -7.41
N GLU A 119 15.52 -6.62 -7.54
CA GLU A 119 16.24 -7.71 -6.89
C GLU A 119 16.59 -7.41 -5.42
N ASP A 120 17.28 -6.30 -5.16
CA ASP A 120 17.87 -5.95 -3.87
C ASP A 120 16.90 -5.20 -2.94
N THR A 121 15.71 -4.80 -3.44
CA THR A 121 14.64 -4.22 -2.62
C THR A 121 13.43 -5.14 -2.53
N HIS A 122 12.71 -5.37 -3.62
CA HIS A 122 11.44 -6.11 -3.56
C HIS A 122 11.63 -7.61 -3.35
N PHE A 123 12.43 -8.28 -4.18
CA PHE A 123 12.66 -9.72 -4.02
C PHE A 123 13.50 -10.04 -2.79
N LYS A 124 14.50 -9.22 -2.47
CA LYS A 124 15.21 -9.33 -1.20
C LYS A 124 14.29 -9.17 0.00
N GLY A 125 13.40 -8.18 0.01
CA GLY A 125 12.42 -7.97 1.07
C GLY A 125 11.50 -9.19 1.28
N ALA A 126 10.95 -9.73 0.19
CA ALA A 126 10.14 -10.95 0.23
C ALA A 126 10.94 -12.18 0.68
N THR A 127 12.20 -12.31 0.24
CA THR A 127 13.10 -13.40 0.62
C THR A 127 13.42 -13.32 2.11
N ASP A 128 13.77 -12.14 2.61
CA ASP A 128 14.15 -11.95 4.01
C ASP A 128 12.94 -12.15 4.95
N LEU A 129 11.72 -11.77 4.51
CA LEU A 129 10.47 -12.11 5.19
C LEU A 129 10.29 -13.63 5.34
N LEU A 130 10.40 -14.38 4.24
CA LEU A 130 10.23 -15.83 4.24
C LEU A 130 11.35 -16.51 5.04
N THR A 131 12.59 -16.02 4.93
CA THR A 131 13.71 -16.43 5.78
C THR A 131 13.36 -16.28 7.25
N TRP A 132 12.87 -15.10 7.65
CA TRP A 132 12.56 -14.84 9.06
C TRP A 132 11.43 -15.75 9.54
N TYR A 133 10.37 -15.88 8.77
CA TYR A 133 9.25 -16.78 9.07
C TYR A 133 9.72 -18.24 9.27
N CYS A 134 10.51 -18.79 8.34
CA CYS A 134 11.03 -20.15 8.45
C CYS A 134 12.02 -20.34 9.61
N THR A 135 12.72 -19.29 10.03
CA THR A 135 13.56 -19.32 11.23
C THR A 135 12.72 -19.35 12.51
N GLN A 136 11.61 -18.61 12.57
CA GLN A 136 10.70 -18.61 13.72
C GLN A 136 9.88 -19.91 13.81
N PHE A 137 9.49 -20.49 12.68
CA PHE A 137 8.71 -21.72 12.61
C PHE A 137 9.51 -22.83 11.94
N GLU A 138 10.34 -23.53 12.73
CA GLU A 138 11.27 -24.53 12.18
C GLU A 138 10.58 -25.69 11.46
N SER A 139 9.36 -26.02 11.87
CA SER A 139 8.51 -27.06 11.31
C SER A 139 7.61 -26.56 10.17
N SER A 140 7.92 -25.40 9.57
CA SER A 140 7.09 -24.84 8.51
C SER A 140 7.21 -25.66 7.22
N HIS A 141 6.07 -25.85 6.55
CA HIS A 141 5.93 -26.61 5.32
C HIS A 141 5.55 -25.71 4.13
N ILE A 142 5.73 -24.40 4.23
CA ILE A 142 5.33 -23.44 3.19
C ILE A 142 5.97 -23.73 1.81
N PHE A 143 7.12 -24.41 1.74
CA PHE A 143 7.77 -24.79 0.47
C PHE A 143 7.47 -26.22 -0.01
N GLU A 144 6.55 -26.95 0.64
CA GLU A 144 6.14 -28.31 0.23
C GLU A 144 4.99 -28.31 -0.78
N GLY A 145 4.33 -27.16 -0.94
CA GLY A 145 3.28 -26.91 -1.93
C GLY A 145 3.54 -25.63 -2.74
N LYS A 146 2.47 -25.00 -3.19
CA LYS A 146 2.47 -23.80 -4.04
C LYS A 146 2.20 -22.55 -3.20
N GLY A 147 2.92 -21.47 -3.54
CA GLY A 147 2.61 -20.13 -3.05
C GLY A 147 1.62 -19.44 -3.99
N LEU A 148 0.40 -19.21 -3.51
CA LEU A 148 -0.63 -18.52 -4.27
C LEU A 148 -0.41 -17.00 -4.18
N ILE A 149 -0.16 -16.34 -5.31
CA ILE A 149 0.03 -14.88 -5.34
C ILE A 149 -1.14 -14.21 -6.07
N LEU A 150 -1.88 -13.39 -5.34
CA LEU A 150 -2.98 -12.57 -5.84
C LEU A 150 -2.51 -11.13 -6.07
N GLY A 151 -2.18 -10.83 -7.32
CA GLY A 151 -1.87 -9.48 -7.79
C GLY A 151 -3.10 -8.70 -8.28
N GLY A 152 -2.92 -7.39 -8.47
CA GLY A 152 -3.91 -6.50 -9.09
C GLY A 152 -4.29 -6.90 -10.52
N SER A 153 -5.28 -6.22 -11.09
CA SER A 153 -5.86 -6.55 -12.40
C SER A 153 -5.12 -5.96 -13.59
N HIS A 154 -4.09 -5.13 -13.43
CA HIS A 154 -3.50 -4.47 -14.59
C HIS A 154 -2.41 -5.31 -15.28
N GLN A 155 -2.61 -5.53 -16.59
CA GLN A 155 -1.57 -6.02 -17.48
C GLN A 155 -0.37 -5.07 -17.55
N VAL A 156 0.78 -5.66 -17.85
CA VAL A 156 1.94 -4.89 -18.30
C VAL A 156 1.63 -4.30 -19.67
N ASN A 157 1.68 -2.98 -19.74
CA ASN A 157 1.51 -2.21 -20.96
C ASN A 157 2.88 -1.78 -21.47
N ARG A 158 3.10 -1.95 -22.77
CA ARG A 158 4.30 -1.43 -23.44
C ARG A 158 4.08 0.06 -23.71
N PHE A 159 4.93 0.91 -23.14
CA PHE A 159 4.87 2.36 -23.43
C PHE A 159 5.55 2.68 -24.76
N ASN A 160 6.74 2.12 -24.98
CA ASN A 160 7.48 2.22 -26.24
C ASN A 160 8.41 1.01 -26.41
N GLU A 161 9.33 1.05 -27.37
CA GLU A 161 10.22 -0.08 -27.62
C GLU A 161 11.13 -0.44 -26.44
N HIS A 162 11.38 0.52 -25.54
CA HIS A 162 12.38 0.45 -24.48
C HIS A 162 11.78 0.29 -23.07
N CYS A 163 10.51 0.67 -22.88
CA CYS A 163 9.89 0.78 -21.55
C CYS A 163 8.51 0.11 -21.48
N SER A 164 8.26 -0.55 -20.36
CA SER A 164 7.00 -1.18 -19.98
C SER A 164 6.55 -0.69 -18.61
N TYR A 165 5.24 -0.67 -18.36
CA TYR A 165 4.67 -0.31 -17.07
C TYR A 165 3.50 -1.21 -16.68
N GLY A 166 3.22 -1.32 -15.39
CA GLY A 166 2.06 -2.04 -14.85
C GLY A 166 2.03 -1.89 -13.34
N ASP A 167 1.03 -2.46 -12.66
CA ASP A 167 1.02 -2.47 -11.20
C ASP A 167 2.26 -3.19 -10.67
N LEU A 168 2.70 -2.82 -9.46
CA LEU A 168 3.87 -3.43 -8.82
C LEU A 168 3.84 -4.96 -8.89
N SER A 169 2.70 -5.57 -8.55
CA SER A 169 2.57 -7.03 -8.58
C SER A 169 2.78 -7.62 -9.98
N ALA A 170 2.30 -6.95 -11.02
CA ALA A 170 2.46 -7.41 -12.39
C ALA A 170 3.92 -7.31 -12.84
N VAL A 171 4.59 -6.20 -12.53
CA VAL A 171 6.01 -6.00 -12.82
C VAL A 171 6.87 -7.03 -12.10
N LEU A 172 6.66 -7.23 -10.80
CA LEU A 172 7.40 -8.23 -10.02
C LEU A 172 7.16 -9.64 -10.55
N MET A 173 5.92 -10.02 -10.86
CA MET A 173 5.62 -11.33 -11.43
C MET A 173 6.34 -11.56 -12.77
N GLN A 174 6.50 -10.55 -13.64
CA GLN A 174 7.23 -10.73 -14.90
C GLN A 174 8.75 -10.86 -14.72
N ASN A 175 9.29 -10.36 -13.61
CA ASN A 175 10.73 -10.41 -13.34
C ASN A 175 11.13 -11.53 -12.38
N MET A 176 10.19 -12.39 -11.93
CA MET A 176 10.49 -13.52 -11.07
C MET A 176 11.43 -14.54 -11.73
N SER A 177 12.36 -15.08 -10.95
CA SER A 177 13.21 -16.19 -11.39
C SER A 177 12.40 -17.43 -11.76
N PHE A 178 13.00 -18.33 -12.55
CA PHE A 178 12.35 -19.58 -12.95
C PHE A 178 11.86 -20.42 -11.76
N LEU A 179 12.64 -20.50 -10.69
CA LEU A 179 12.26 -21.24 -9.49
C LEU A 179 11.06 -20.60 -8.77
N ALA A 180 11.03 -19.26 -8.69
CA ALA A 180 9.90 -18.53 -8.12
C ALA A 180 8.64 -18.71 -8.97
N GLN A 181 8.74 -18.67 -10.30
CA GLN A 181 7.61 -18.97 -11.20
C GLN A 181 7.09 -20.40 -11.04
N TRP A 182 8.00 -21.37 -10.91
CA TRP A 182 7.62 -22.77 -10.71
C TRP A 182 6.93 -22.99 -9.37
N TYR A 183 7.34 -22.29 -8.32
CA TYR A 183 6.73 -22.38 -6.99
C TYR A 183 5.37 -21.66 -6.91
N ARG A 184 5.20 -20.59 -7.69
CA ARG A 184 4.00 -19.76 -7.68
C ARG A 184 2.81 -20.46 -8.34
N THR A 185 1.62 -20.08 -7.89
CA THR A 185 0.34 -20.30 -8.57
C THR A 185 -0.52 -19.03 -8.49
N PRO A 186 -1.49 -18.77 -9.39
CA PRO A 186 -1.86 -19.48 -10.63
C PRO A 186 -0.84 -19.25 -11.77
N ASP A 187 -1.06 -19.81 -12.95
CA ASP A 187 -0.27 -19.46 -14.15
C ASP A 187 -0.23 -17.94 -14.39
N LEU A 188 0.88 -17.45 -14.94
CA LEU A 188 1.10 -16.01 -15.14
C LEU A 188 0.02 -15.37 -16.04
N SER A 189 -0.45 -16.10 -17.06
CA SER A 189 -1.53 -15.66 -17.94
C SER A 189 -2.85 -15.42 -17.19
N ILE A 190 -3.14 -16.24 -16.17
CA ILE A 190 -4.32 -16.08 -15.31
C ILE A 190 -4.08 -14.93 -14.32
N ALA A 191 -2.89 -14.87 -13.71
CA ALA A 191 -2.53 -13.85 -12.75
C ALA A 191 -2.56 -12.41 -13.31
N LEU A 192 -2.37 -12.25 -14.63
CA LEU A 192 -2.35 -10.95 -15.31
C LEU A 192 -3.66 -10.59 -16.04
N MET A 193 -4.76 -11.33 -15.84
CA MET A 193 -6.05 -11.02 -16.49
C MET A 193 -6.67 -9.69 -16.00
N ASP A 194 -7.23 -8.89 -16.92
CA ASP A 194 -7.89 -7.61 -16.59
C ASP A 194 -9.30 -7.77 -16.02
N ASP A 195 -10.10 -8.69 -16.58
CA ASP A 195 -11.47 -8.94 -16.11
C ASP A 195 -11.42 -9.69 -14.78
N TRP A 196 -11.66 -8.94 -13.70
CA TRP A 196 -11.50 -9.45 -12.35
C TRP A 196 -12.43 -10.63 -12.00
N GLU A 197 -13.69 -10.62 -12.47
CA GLU A 197 -14.60 -11.74 -12.20
C GLU A 197 -14.12 -13.01 -12.87
N LYS A 198 -13.73 -12.90 -14.15
CA LYS A 198 -13.15 -14.02 -14.88
C LYS A 198 -11.83 -14.45 -14.26
N LYS A 199 -11.01 -13.51 -13.79
CA LYS A 199 -9.75 -13.79 -13.12
C LYS A 199 -10.00 -14.62 -11.86
N ILE A 200 -10.82 -14.15 -10.92
CA ILE A 200 -11.14 -14.89 -9.69
C ILE A 200 -11.71 -16.28 -10.01
N GLU A 201 -12.58 -16.38 -11.01
CA GLU A 201 -13.12 -17.67 -11.46
C GLU A 201 -12.03 -18.62 -11.97
N GLN A 202 -11.13 -18.13 -12.82
CA GLN A 202 -10.04 -18.94 -13.38
C GLN A 202 -9.03 -19.33 -12.30
N ILE A 203 -8.68 -18.41 -11.39
CA ILE A 203 -7.81 -18.71 -10.24
C ILE A 203 -8.45 -19.80 -9.40
N ALA A 204 -9.71 -19.63 -8.98
CA ALA A 204 -10.40 -20.62 -8.16
C ALA A 204 -10.38 -22.00 -8.82
N ARG A 205 -10.73 -22.09 -10.11
CA ARG A 205 -10.74 -23.36 -10.86
C ARG A 205 -9.35 -23.96 -11.08
N SER A 206 -8.32 -23.15 -11.29
CA SER A 206 -6.96 -23.68 -11.50
C SER A 206 -6.32 -24.13 -10.18
N THR A 207 -6.59 -23.43 -9.07
CA THR A 207 -5.91 -23.66 -7.79
C THR A 207 -6.65 -24.63 -6.87
N VAL A 208 -7.92 -24.93 -7.11
CA VAL A 208 -8.73 -25.85 -6.26
C VAL A 208 -8.14 -27.26 -6.16
N HIS A 209 -7.36 -27.69 -7.14
CA HIS A 209 -6.71 -29.00 -7.18
C HIS A 209 -5.22 -28.96 -6.84
N GLU A 210 -4.70 -27.78 -6.50
CA GLU A 210 -3.30 -27.61 -6.13
C GLU A 210 -3.12 -27.70 -4.61
N ASN A 211 -1.93 -28.15 -4.19
CA ASN A 211 -1.55 -28.05 -2.78
C ASN A 211 -1.04 -26.65 -2.48
N VAL A 212 -1.94 -25.72 -2.12
CA VAL A 212 -1.57 -24.35 -1.73
C VAL A 212 -1.21 -24.34 -0.24
N THR A 213 0.03 -23.95 0.07
CA THR A 213 0.54 -23.90 1.45
C THR A 213 0.60 -22.49 2.01
N ASN A 214 0.62 -21.48 1.14
CA ASN A 214 0.61 -20.09 1.54
C ASN A 214 -0.03 -19.20 0.47
N ILE A 215 -0.56 -18.06 0.92
CA ILE A 215 -1.21 -17.06 0.10
C ILE A 215 -0.50 -15.72 0.32
N SER A 216 -0.25 -14.96 -0.75
CA SER A 216 0.21 -13.57 -0.70
C SER A 216 -0.75 -12.70 -1.50
N GLY A 217 -1.36 -11.70 -0.84
CA GLY A 217 -2.30 -10.81 -1.53
C GLY A 217 -3.00 -9.80 -0.64
N VAL A 218 -3.76 -8.90 -1.27
CA VAL A 218 -4.57 -7.90 -0.56
C VAL A 218 -5.82 -8.59 0.04
N PRO A 219 -6.17 -8.31 1.31
CA PRO A 219 -7.33 -8.90 2.01
C PRO A 219 -8.63 -8.97 1.22
N THR A 220 -9.03 -7.88 0.55
CA THR A 220 -10.26 -7.84 -0.25
C THR A 220 -10.32 -8.94 -1.31
N TRP A 221 -9.22 -9.11 -2.05
CA TRP A 221 -9.15 -10.05 -3.16
C TRP A 221 -9.00 -11.49 -2.70
N THR A 222 -8.22 -11.72 -1.65
CA THR A 222 -8.10 -13.03 -1.03
C THR A 222 -9.46 -13.50 -0.50
N MET A 223 -10.19 -12.64 0.22
CA MET A 223 -11.52 -12.94 0.74
C MET A 223 -12.48 -13.39 -0.38
N MET A 224 -12.49 -12.66 -1.49
CA MET A 224 -13.29 -13.01 -2.66
C MET A 224 -12.93 -14.38 -3.26
N LEU A 225 -11.63 -14.67 -3.40
CA LEU A 225 -11.18 -15.95 -3.93
C LEU A 225 -11.66 -17.11 -3.06
N ILE A 226 -11.49 -17.00 -1.73
CA ILE A 226 -11.90 -18.06 -0.80
C ILE A 226 -13.41 -18.27 -0.81
N LYS A 227 -14.20 -17.19 -0.80
CA LYS A 227 -15.67 -17.28 -0.96
C LYS A 227 -16.03 -18.03 -2.24
N ARG A 228 -15.35 -17.69 -3.35
CA ARG A 228 -15.59 -18.37 -4.63
C ARG A 228 -15.20 -19.85 -4.60
N LEU A 229 -14.10 -20.20 -3.93
CA LEU A 229 -13.69 -21.59 -3.72
C LEU A 229 -14.73 -22.39 -2.94
N TYR A 230 -15.32 -21.81 -1.90
CA TYR A 230 -16.43 -22.44 -1.17
C TYR A 230 -17.68 -22.62 -2.05
N GLU A 231 -18.04 -21.61 -2.84
CA GLU A 231 -19.17 -21.71 -3.77
C GLU A 231 -19.00 -22.85 -4.80
N ILE A 232 -17.83 -22.97 -5.43
CA ILE A 232 -17.62 -23.97 -6.49
C ILE A 232 -17.42 -25.39 -5.96
N THR A 233 -16.95 -25.55 -4.72
CA THR A 233 -16.68 -26.86 -4.12
C THR A 233 -17.77 -27.33 -3.17
N GLY A 234 -18.62 -26.42 -2.67
CA GLY A 234 -19.59 -26.68 -1.60
C GLY A 234 -18.95 -26.92 -0.23
N LYS A 235 -17.64 -26.72 -0.08
CA LYS A 235 -16.91 -26.89 1.18
C LYS A 235 -17.12 -25.70 2.12
N GLN A 236 -16.94 -25.94 3.41
CA GLN A 236 -17.11 -24.92 4.45
C GLN A 236 -15.79 -24.53 5.10
N HIS A 237 -14.78 -25.40 5.05
CA HIS A 237 -13.46 -25.13 5.63
C HIS A 237 -12.36 -25.14 4.57
N ILE A 238 -11.45 -24.18 4.65
CA ILE A 238 -10.39 -24.01 3.66
C ILE A 238 -9.47 -25.24 3.59
N ARG A 239 -9.27 -25.95 4.70
CA ARG A 239 -8.48 -27.20 4.73
C ARG A 239 -9.10 -28.36 3.96
N GLU A 240 -10.40 -28.31 3.67
CA GLU A 240 -11.01 -29.31 2.78
C GLU A 240 -10.61 -29.11 1.32
N ILE A 241 -10.11 -27.91 0.98
CA ILE A 241 -9.64 -27.54 -0.35
C ILE A 241 -8.11 -27.56 -0.39
N TRP A 242 -7.46 -26.91 0.58
CA TRP A 242 -6.01 -26.80 0.73
C TRP A 242 -5.57 -27.31 2.11
N PRO A 243 -5.34 -28.63 2.24
CA PRO A 243 -5.05 -29.26 3.54
C PRO A 243 -3.82 -28.72 4.25
N ASP A 244 -2.80 -28.29 3.49
CA ASP A 244 -1.50 -27.85 4.00
C ASP A 244 -1.38 -26.31 4.05
N LEU A 245 -2.49 -25.57 3.91
CA LEU A 245 -2.46 -24.10 4.06
C LEU A 245 -2.00 -23.72 5.47
N GLU A 246 -0.92 -22.94 5.53
CA GLU A 246 -0.24 -22.57 6.77
C GLU A 246 -0.14 -21.06 6.95
N LEU A 247 0.03 -20.29 5.87
CA LEU A 247 0.42 -18.89 5.95
C LEU A 247 -0.38 -17.99 5.00
N TYR A 248 -0.87 -16.87 5.52
CA TYR A 248 -1.39 -15.77 4.73
C TYR A 248 -0.58 -14.49 4.94
N ILE A 249 0.16 -14.09 3.90
CA ILE A 249 0.93 -12.85 3.83
C ILE A 249 0.04 -11.76 3.23
N HIS A 250 -0.13 -10.66 3.96
CA HIS A 250 -1.01 -9.56 3.56
C HIS A 250 -0.31 -8.19 3.66
N GLY A 251 -0.78 -7.25 2.86
CA GLY A 251 -0.25 -5.88 2.79
C GLY A 251 -1.12 -4.99 1.91
N GLY A 252 -0.67 -3.77 1.67
CA GLY A 252 -1.34 -2.77 0.83
C GLY A 252 -2.54 -2.05 1.49
N VAL A 253 -3.20 -2.67 2.47
CA VAL A 253 -4.24 -2.05 3.30
C VAL A 253 -4.12 -2.50 4.75
N SER A 254 -4.70 -1.75 5.68
CA SER A 254 -4.75 -2.15 7.10
C SER A 254 -5.50 -3.47 7.26
N PHE A 255 -4.90 -4.44 7.95
CA PHE A 255 -5.54 -5.74 8.17
C PHE A 255 -6.51 -5.76 9.36
N THR A 256 -6.42 -4.79 10.26
CA THR A 256 -7.31 -4.65 11.44
C THR A 256 -8.80 -4.90 11.14
N PRO A 257 -9.42 -4.25 10.12
CA PRO A 257 -10.84 -4.50 9.80
C PRO A 257 -11.11 -5.90 9.24
N TYR A 258 -10.11 -6.55 8.65
CA TYR A 258 -10.23 -7.86 8.03
C TYR A 258 -9.96 -9.02 8.99
N ARG A 259 -9.35 -8.75 10.16
CA ARG A 259 -8.94 -9.78 11.12
C ARG A 259 -10.09 -10.70 11.54
N THR A 260 -11.24 -10.15 11.92
CA THR A 260 -12.41 -10.96 12.32
C THR A 260 -13.03 -11.71 11.15
N PRO A 261 -13.32 -11.07 10.00
CA PRO A 261 -13.76 -11.79 8.80
C PRO A 261 -12.84 -12.95 8.40
N PHE A 262 -11.52 -12.75 8.38
CA PHE A 262 -10.57 -13.80 8.00
C PHE A 262 -10.47 -14.93 9.03
N LYS A 263 -10.58 -14.63 10.33
CA LYS A 263 -10.67 -15.66 11.37
C LYS A 263 -11.84 -16.61 11.12
N HIS A 264 -13.00 -16.07 10.75
CA HIS A 264 -14.16 -16.90 10.39
C HIS A 264 -14.04 -17.56 9.01
N LEU A 265 -13.41 -16.87 8.04
CA LEU A 265 -13.25 -17.39 6.69
C LEU A 265 -12.36 -18.64 6.65
N PHE A 266 -11.22 -18.60 7.35
CA PHE A 266 -10.30 -19.73 7.43
C PHE A 266 -10.70 -20.73 8.53
N ASP A 267 -11.28 -20.23 9.63
CA ASP A 267 -11.73 -21.01 10.80
C ASP A 267 -10.67 -22.00 11.31
N ASP A 268 -9.40 -21.59 11.28
CA ASP A 268 -8.28 -22.40 11.70
C ASP A 268 -7.22 -21.55 12.41
N PRO A 269 -6.98 -21.77 13.72
CA PRO A 269 -5.96 -21.05 14.46
C PRO A 269 -4.52 -21.40 14.04
N ALA A 270 -4.30 -22.50 13.31
CA ALA A 270 -2.99 -22.87 12.80
C ALA A 270 -2.56 -22.05 11.57
N ILE A 271 -3.50 -21.41 10.86
CA ILE A 271 -3.18 -20.52 9.75
C ILE A 271 -2.68 -19.18 10.31
N ARG A 272 -1.43 -18.86 9.99
CA ARG A 272 -0.75 -17.64 10.47
C ARG A 272 -1.00 -16.48 9.51
N TYR A 273 -1.10 -15.29 10.09
CA TYR A 273 -1.22 -14.02 9.36
C TYR A 273 0.10 -13.27 9.50
N LEU A 274 0.65 -12.80 8.39
CA LEU A 274 1.91 -12.06 8.37
C LEU A 274 1.72 -10.76 7.61
N GLU A 275 1.86 -9.64 8.34
CA GLU A 275 1.70 -8.30 7.78
C GLU A 275 2.97 -7.80 7.09
N THR A 276 2.79 -7.07 5.99
CA THR A 276 3.85 -6.43 5.22
C THR A 276 3.49 -4.99 4.90
N TYR A 277 4.52 -4.15 4.86
CA TYR A 277 4.44 -2.78 4.39
C TYR A 277 5.38 -2.61 3.21
N ASN A 278 4.80 -2.57 2.02
CA ASN A 278 5.47 -2.35 0.75
C ASN A 278 4.61 -1.44 -0.14
N ALA A 279 5.27 -0.73 -1.04
CA ALA A 279 4.65 0.12 -2.06
C ALA A 279 5.42 -0.01 -3.37
N SER A 280 4.99 0.72 -4.41
CA SER A 280 5.73 0.76 -5.68
C SER A 280 7.15 1.30 -5.51
N GLU A 281 7.36 2.14 -4.49
CA GLU A 281 8.62 2.78 -4.16
C GLU A 281 9.59 1.91 -3.36
N GLY A 282 9.14 0.79 -2.78
CA GLY A 282 10.02 -0.09 -2.02
C GLY A 282 9.30 -1.13 -1.16
N PHE A 283 10.10 -2.04 -0.57
CA PHE A 283 9.66 -2.98 0.45
C PHE A 283 10.19 -2.50 1.80
N PHE A 284 9.32 -1.97 2.65
CA PHE A 284 9.74 -1.17 3.80
C PHE A 284 9.80 -1.95 5.10
N ALA A 285 8.81 -2.79 5.39
CA ALA A 285 8.75 -3.51 6.65
C ALA A 285 7.96 -4.83 6.55
N PHE A 286 8.22 -5.75 7.47
CA PHE A 286 7.46 -7.00 7.60
C PHE A 286 7.30 -7.40 9.06
N GLN A 287 6.20 -8.07 9.38
CA GLN A 287 5.94 -8.55 10.72
C GLN A 287 6.99 -9.61 11.11
N SER A 288 7.70 -9.34 12.22
CA SER A 288 8.76 -10.22 12.72
C SER A 288 8.36 -11.01 13.97
N ASP A 289 7.22 -10.68 14.57
CA ASP A 289 6.76 -11.17 15.87
C ASP A 289 5.22 -11.14 15.90
N TRP A 290 4.59 -12.11 16.57
CA TRP A 290 3.14 -12.24 16.71
C TRP A 290 2.62 -11.78 18.08
N ASP A 291 3.51 -11.65 19.06
CA ASP A 291 3.20 -11.23 20.43
C ASP A 291 3.32 -9.72 20.60
N THR A 292 4.18 -9.07 19.80
CA THR A 292 4.41 -7.63 19.86
C THR A 292 3.89 -6.89 18.62
N PRO A 293 3.23 -5.73 18.80
CA PRO A 293 2.70 -4.95 17.68
C PRO A 293 3.82 -4.27 16.85
N GLY A 294 3.55 -4.14 15.56
CA GLY A 294 4.42 -3.48 14.59
C GLY A 294 5.25 -4.43 13.72
N MET A 295 5.74 -3.88 12.62
CA MET A 295 6.55 -4.56 11.62
C MET A 295 8.01 -4.14 11.76
N LEU A 296 8.94 -5.07 11.63
CA LEU A 296 10.37 -4.77 11.57
C LEU A 296 10.67 -3.92 10.33
N LEU A 297 11.25 -2.75 10.53
CA LEU A 297 11.71 -1.89 9.44
C LEU A 297 12.91 -2.56 8.74
N HIS A 298 12.82 -2.76 7.43
CA HIS A 298 13.86 -3.38 6.61
C HIS A 298 14.90 -2.32 6.22
N LEU A 299 16.04 -2.34 6.91
CA LEU A 299 17.12 -1.35 6.79
C LEU A 299 18.18 -1.73 5.75
N ASN A 300 18.12 -2.94 5.18
CA ASN A 300 19.14 -3.45 4.26
C ASN A 300 18.54 -3.84 2.90
N ALA A 301 17.62 -3.04 2.37
CA ALA A 301 16.90 -3.31 1.12
C ALA A 301 17.15 -2.22 0.07
N GLY A 302 18.35 -1.62 0.02
CA GLY A 302 18.66 -0.56 -0.95
C GLY A 302 17.86 0.73 -0.76
N ILE A 303 17.32 0.95 0.44
CA ILE A 303 16.55 2.13 0.83
C ILE A 303 17.22 2.79 2.02
N PHE A 304 17.54 4.08 1.88
CA PHE A 304 17.94 4.95 2.97
C PHE A 304 16.74 5.74 3.48
N TYR A 305 16.53 5.76 4.80
CA TYR A 305 15.36 6.34 5.43
C TYR A 305 15.64 7.65 6.15
N GLU A 306 14.73 8.59 5.94
CA GLU A 306 14.59 9.85 6.68
C GLU A 306 13.15 9.96 7.19
N PHE A 307 12.95 10.71 8.28
CA PHE A 307 11.66 10.82 8.96
C PHE A 307 11.30 12.27 9.23
N ILE A 308 10.19 12.76 8.68
CA ILE A 308 9.70 14.12 8.97
C ILE A 308 8.71 14.04 10.15
N PRO A 309 9.02 14.62 11.33
CA PRO A 309 8.09 14.63 12.45
C PRO A 309 6.84 15.42 12.11
N GLN A 310 5.70 15.07 12.72
CA GLN A 310 4.40 15.68 12.43
C GLN A 310 4.40 17.21 12.43
N ARG A 311 5.16 17.83 13.34
CA ARG A 311 5.28 19.29 13.45
C ARG A 311 5.96 19.98 12.26
N GLU A 312 6.59 19.23 11.36
CA GLU A 312 7.32 19.74 10.19
C GLU A 312 6.58 19.45 8.86
N TRP A 313 5.42 18.77 8.87
CA TRP A 313 4.76 18.33 7.63
C TRP A 313 4.34 19.46 6.69
N ASP A 314 3.94 20.60 7.24
CA ASP A 314 3.47 21.77 6.47
C ASP A 314 4.59 22.75 6.12
N HIS A 315 5.85 22.45 6.47
CA HIS A 315 6.98 23.29 6.15
C HIS A 315 7.45 23.05 4.72
N GLU A 316 7.79 24.14 4.01
CA GLU A 316 8.34 24.09 2.65
C GLU A 316 9.68 23.34 2.60
N PHE A 317 10.50 23.52 3.64
CA PHE A 317 11.79 22.84 3.83
C PHE A 317 11.78 22.06 5.15
N PRO A 318 11.10 20.89 5.18
CA PRO A 318 10.87 20.16 6.42
C PRO A 318 12.17 19.62 7.00
N GLN A 319 12.33 19.70 8.32
CA GLN A 319 13.46 19.07 8.99
C GLN A 319 13.25 17.55 9.11
N THR A 320 14.09 16.79 8.42
CA THR A 320 14.15 15.33 8.55
C THR A 320 15.05 14.89 9.70
N LYS A 321 14.67 13.78 10.32
CA LYS A 321 15.39 13.00 11.32
C LYS A 321 15.94 11.70 10.72
N LEU A 322 17.09 11.25 11.20
CA LEU A 322 17.63 9.91 11.00
C LEU A 322 17.12 8.93 12.07
N LEU A 323 17.38 7.63 11.89
CA LEU A 323 16.90 6.58 12.80
C LEU A 323 17.28 6.80 14.27
N HIS A 324 18.48 7.31 14.58
CA HIS A 324 18.91 7.54 15.97
C HIS A 324 18.22 8.75 16.62
N GLU A 325 17.50 9.57 15.86
CA GLU A 325 16.83 10.78 16.32
C GLU A 325 15.32 10.59 16.53
N VAL A 326 14.78 9.44 16.12
CA VAL A 326 13.35 9.12 16.26
C VAL A 326 13.02 8.62 17.68
N THR A 327 11.77 8.80 18.07
CA THR A 327 11.23 8.35 19.35
C THR A 327 9.98 7.51 19.14
N THR A 328 9.67 6.62 20.10
CA THR A 328 8.41 5.90 20.08
C THR A 328 7.24 6.84 20.34
N GLY A 329 6.07 6.51 19.79
CA GLY A 329 4.84 7.29 20.01
C GLY A 329 4.69 8.55 19.16
N GLU A 330 5.76 9.14 18.61
CA GLU A 330 5.69 10.25 17.65
C GLU A 330 5.33 9.74 16.24
N GLN A 331 4.59 10.54 15.46
CA GLN A 331 4.27 10.24 14.06
C GLN A 331 5.27 10.88 13.12
N TYR A 332 5.68 10.11 12.11
CA TYR A 332 6.63 10.54 11.10
C TYR A 332 6.08 10.31 9.70
N ALA A 333 6.29 11.26 8.80
CA ALA A 333 6.15 11.03 7.38
C ALA A 333 7.44 10.38 6.85
N LEU A 334 7.28 9.34 6.02
CA LEU A 334 8.39 8.57 5.48
C LEU A 334 9.02 9.28 4.28
N VAL A 335 10.33 9.48 4.35
CA VAL A 335 11.17 9.99 3.26
C VAL A 335 12.22 8.94 2.92
N ILE A 336 12.40 8.66 1.64
CA ILE A 336 13.30 7.60 1.17
C ILE A 336 14.25 8.07 0.08
N SER A 337 15.46 7.52 0.08
CA SER A 337 16.32 7.49 -1.10
C SER A 337 16.56 6.04 -1.49
N THR A 338 16.40 5.71 -2.78
CA THR A 338 16.37 4.31 -3.23
C THR A 338 17.31 4.03 -4.38
N ASN A 339 17.69 2.76 -4.51
CA ASN A 339 18.38 2.20 -5.67
C ASN A 339 17.49 2.14 -6.95
N GLY A 340 16.27 2.69 -6.91
CA GLY A 340 15.43 2.96 -8.08
C GLY A 340 15.57 4.40 -8.61
N GLY A 341 16.34 5.25 -7.93
CA GLY A 341 16.53 6.66 -8.30
C GLY A 341 15.50 7.62 -7.70
N LEU A 342 14.78 7.22 -6.65
CA LEU A 342 14.03 8.18 -5.83
C LEU A 342 15.02 8.82 -4.83
N TRP A 343 15.04 10.15 -4.74
CA TRP A 343 15.99 10.89 -3.90
C TRP A 343 15.27 11.78 -2.91
N ARG A 344 15.45 11.52 -1.61
CA ARG A 344 14.72 12.18 -0.51
C ARG A 344 13.22 12.32 -0.80
N TYR A 345 12.64 11.27 -1.38
CA TYR A 345 11.27 11.24 -1.87
C TYR A 345 10.28 11.02 -0.74
N LYS A 346 9.29 11.91 -0.60
CA LYS A 346 8.16 11.75 0.31
C LYS A 346 7.22 10.67 -0.23
N VAL A 347 7.17 9.54 0.46
CA VAL A 347 6.27 8.41 0.10
C VAL A 347 4.81 8.83 0.22
N GLY A 348 4.50 9.65 1.23
CA GLY A 348 3.14 10.10 1.53
C GLY A 348 2.47 9.30 2.65
N ASP A 349 3.05 8.18 3.06
CA ASP A 349 2.65 7.40 4.22
C ASP A 349 3.24 7.96 5.51
N THR A 350 2.50 7.79 6.61
CA THR A 350 2.94 8.16 7.96
C THR A 350 3.07 6.93 8.84
N ILE A 351 4.18 6.82 9.55
CA ILE A 351 4.47 5.70 10.43
C ILE A 351 4.63 6.15 11.89
N ARG A 352 4.56 5.20 12.81
CA ARG A 352 4.89 5.37 14.23
C ARG A 352 5.81 4.25 14.66
N PHE A 353 6.86 4.57 15.40
CA PHE A 353 7.74 3.55 15.98
C PHE A 353 7.09 2.92 17.22
N THR A 354 6.98 1.59 17.22
CA THR A 354 6.55 0.79 18.39
C THR A 354 7.75 0.28 19.19
N SER A 355 8.90 0.12 18.55
CA SER A 355 10.18 -0.21 19.17
C SER A 355 11.33 0.48 18.44
N LEU A 356 12.40 0.80 19.17
CA LEU A 356 13.66 1.34 18.62
C LEU A 356 14.80 0.30 18.62
N SER A 357 14.61 -0.84 19.29
CA SER A 357 15.58 -1.94 19.32
C SER A 357 14.86 -3.29 19.42
N PRO A 358 14.67 -4.02 18.31
CA PRO A 358 14.89 -3.55 16.93
C PRO A 358 13.88 -2.46 16.54
N PHE A 359 14.17 -1.69 15.49
CA PHE A 359 13.25 -0.70 14.95
C PHE A 359 11.99 -1.37 14.38
N LYS A 360 10.86 -1.19 15.06
CA LYS A 360 9.54 -1.67 14.62
C LYS A 360 8.60 -0.50 14.39
N VAL A 361 7.79 -0.59 13.34
CA VAL A 361 6.93 0.48 12.86
C VAL A 361 5.50 -0.01 12.60
N GLU A 362 4.54 0.87 12.81
CA GLU A 362 3.17 0.70 12.35
C GLU A 362 2.84 1.78 11.33
N VAL A 363 2.12 1.41 10.27
CA VAL A 363 1.57 2.38 9.33
C VAL A 363 0.38 3.06 10.01
N SER A 364 0.54 4.35 10.30
CA SER A 364 -0.44 5.14 11.06
C SER A 364 -1.36 5.99 10.17
N GLY A 365 -1.13 6.04 8.86
CA GLY A 365 -1.95 6.77 7.90
C GLY A 365 -1.17 7.26 6.69
N ARG A 366 -1.67 8.33 6.06
CA ARG A 366 -1.00 9.14 5.03
C ARG A 366 -1.02 10.60 5.48
N ILE A 367 -0.09 11.39 4.95
CA ILE A 367 0.05 12.82 5.25
C ILE A 367 -1.21 13.60 4.86
N LYS A 368 -1.91 13.16 3.80
CA LYS A 368 -3.18 13.75 3.34
C LYS A 368 -4.36 12.88 3.79
N HIS A 369 -5.51 13.49 4.09
CA HIS A 369 -6.77 12.78 4.34
C HIS A 369 -7.15 11.88 3.15
N PHE A 370 -7.50 10.62 3.42
CA PHE A 370 -7.78 9.59 2.41
C PHE A 370 -8.66 8.45 2.96
N ILE A 371 -9.25 7.67 2.05
CA ILE A 371 -9.87 6.37 2.30
C ILE A 371 -9.14 5.33 1.43
N ASN A 372 -8.53 4.34 2.07
CA ASN A 372 -7.92 3.18 1.44
C ASN A 372 -8.26 1.91 2.24
N ALA A 373 -9.56 1.64 2.35
CA ALA A 373 -10.05 0.51 3.13
C ALA A 373 -10.00 -0.79 2.33
N PHE A 374 -10.27 -0.72 1.03
CA PHE A 374 -10.39 -1.83 0.09
C PHE A 374 -9.27 -1.87 -0.97
N GLY A 375 -8.32 -0.92 -0.91
CA GLY A 375 -7.26 -0.75 -1.89
C GLY A 375 -7.60 0.29 -2.97
N GLU A 376 -8.49 1.25 -2.68
CA GLU A 376 -9.01 2.26 -3.62
C GLU A 376 -8.27 3.60 -3.61
N GLU A 377 -7.43 3.84 -2.60
CA GLU A 377 -6.58 5.04 -2.48
C GLU A 377 -7.29 6.40 -2.74
N VAL A 378 -8.56 6.56 -2.32
CA VAL A 378 -9.33 7.81 -2.55
C VAL A 378 -8.80 8.93 -1.66
N ILE A 379 -8.45 10.07 -2.27
CA ILE A 379 -7.97 11.26 -1.55
C ILE A 379 -8.93 12.44 -1.65
N VAL A 380 -8.72 13.46 -0.81
CA VAL A 380 -9.60 14.65 -0.74
C VAL A 380 -9.78 15.30 -2.11
N ASP A 381 -8.72 15.41 -2.91
CA ASP A 381 -8.83 16.01 -4.25
C ASP A 381 -9.80 15.24 -5.16
N ASN A 382 -9.78 13.89 -5.13
CA ASN A 382 -10.74 13.08 -5.88
C ASN A 382 -12.17 13.40 -5.45
N THR A 383 -12.38 13.53 -4.14
CA THR A 383 -13.68 13.80 -3.56
C THR A 383 -14.16 15.22 -3.83
N ASP A 384 -13.25 16.20 -3.86
CA ASP A 384 -13.56 17.59 -4.19
C ASP A 384 -13.97 17.73 -5.65
N LYS A 385 -13.24 17.10 -6.57
CA LYS A 385 -13.61 17.04 -8.00
C LYS A 385 -14.96 16.37 -8.21
N ALA A 386 -15.20 15.24 -7.53
CA ALA A 386 -16.45 14.51 -7.66
C ALA A 386 -17.66 15.25 -7.08
N ILE A 387 -17.50 15.89 -5.91
CA ILE A 387 -18.53 16.76 -5.32
C ILE A 387 -18.78 17.98 -6.20
N ALA A 388 -17.74 18.65 -6.70
CA ALA A 388 -17.89 19.82 -7.55
C ALA A 388 -18.72 19.51 -8.81
N GLU A 389 -18.45 18.38 -9.45
CA GLU A 389 -19.20 17.96 -10.64
C GLU A 389 -20.63 17.49 -10.30
N ALA A 390 -20.82 16.82 -9.16
CA ALA A 390 -22.15 16.48 -8.66
C ALA A 390 -22.99 17.74 -8.40
N CYS A 391 -22.45 18.73 -7.69
CA CYS A 391 -23.06 20.04 -7.46
C CYS A 391 -23.42 20.74 -8.79
N ARG A 392 -22.49 20.79 -9.74
CA ARG A 392 -22.70 21.42 -11.06
C ARG A 392 -23.87 20.80 -11.82
N LEU A 393 -24.04 19.48 -11.76
CA LEU A 393 -25.03 18.75 -12.53
C LEU A 393 -26.39 18.60 -11.83
N THR A 394 -26.46 18.77 -10.51
CA THR A 394 -27.71 18.68 -9.74
C THR A 394 -28.21 20.03 -9.21
N GLY A 395 -27.42 21.10 -9.32
CA GLY A 395 -27.72 22.39 -8.71
C GLY A 395 -27.55 22.41 -7.19
N ALA A 396 -26.96 21.36 -6.60
CA ALA A 396 -26.66 21.34 -5.18
C ALA A 396 -25.47 22.26 -4.85
N THR A 397 -25.42 22.74 -3.61
CA THR A 397 -24.28 23.44 -3.04
C THR A 397 -23.90 22.77 -1.73
N VAL A 398 -22.69 22.21 -1.67
CA VAL A 398 -22.16 21.53 -0.48
C VAL A 398 -21.32 22.51 0.34
N THR A 399 -21.59 22.57 1.64
CA THR A 399 -20.85 23.40 2.59
C THR A 399 -19.67 22.65 3.18
N ASP A 400 -19.92 21.44 3.69
CA ASP A 400 -18.91 20.57 4.29
C ASP A 400 -19.29 19.10 4.13
N TYR A 401 -18.32 18.21 4.27
CA TYR A 401 -18.55 16.77 4.21
C TYR A 401 -17.50 15.97 5.00
N THR A 402 -17.88 14.75 5.35
CA THR A 402 -16.95 13.71 5.78
C THR A 402 -17.35 12.37 5.17
N ALA A 403 -16.36 11.52 4.88
CA ALA A 403 -16.60 10.17 4.39
C ALA A 403 -15.70 9.14 5.08
N ALA A 404 -16.26 7.94 5.24
CA ALA A 404 -15.59 6.80 5.84
C ALA A 404 -16.09 5.49 5.19
N PRO A 405 -15.29 4.41 5.23
CA PRO A 405 -15.71 3.12 4.71
C PRO A 405 -16.77 2.46 5.61
N VAL A 406 -17.74 1.78 4.99
CA VAL A 406 -18.52 0.70 5.60
C VAL A 406 -17.81 -0.59 5.24
N TYR A 407 -17.15 -1.22 6.21
CA TYR A 407 -16.30 -2.38 5.97
C TYR A 407 -17.10 -3.61 5.52
N LEU A 408 -16.48 -4.41 4.65
CA LEU A 408 -17.05 -5.64 4.10
C LEU A 408 -17.20 -6.69 5.22
N THR A 409 -18.36 -7.36 5.26
CA THR A 409 -18.63 -8.48 6.19
C THR A 409 -18.70 -9.80 5.41
N LEU A 410 -19.03 -10.89 6.11
CA LEU A 410 -19.21 -12.20 5.45
C LEU A 410 -20.38 -12.16 4.44
N ASP A 411 -21.44 -11.42 4.73
CA ASP A 411 -22.68 -11.42 3.94
C ASP A 411 -22.90 -10.13 3.12
N GLU A 412 -22.23 -9.03 3.49
CA GLU A 412 -22.45 -7.72 2.86
C GLU A 412 -21.17 -7.15 2.26
N ARG A 413 -21.31 -6.53 1.09
CA ARG A 413 -20.21 -5.84 0.40
C ARG A 413 -19.93 -4.49 1.07
N GLY A 414 -18.70 -4.01 0.97
CA GLY A 414 -18.34 -2.70 1.50
C GLY A 414 -18.91 -1.55 0.66
N CYS A 415 -18.96 -0.35 1.22
CA CYS A 415 -19.25 0.88 0.49
C CYS A 415 -18.55 2.08 1.14
N HIS A 416 -18.62 3.25 0.51
CA HIS A 416 -18.31 4.51 1.18
C HIS A 416 -19.59 5.11 1.74
N GLU A 417 -19.56 5.53 3.00
CA GLU A 417 -20.62 6.30 3.61
C GLU A 417 -20.18 7.76 3.73
N TRP A 418 -21.08 8.67 3.39
CA TRP A 418 -20.85 10.10 3.30
C TRP A 418 -21.87 10.82 4.15
N ILE A 419 -21.39 11.76 4.95
CA ILE A 419 -22.21 12.77 5.60
C ILE A 419 -21.90 14.08 4.91
N ILE A 420 -22.93 14.71 4.34
CA ILE A 420 -22.79 15.93 3.55
C ILE A 420 -23.76 16.97 4.10
N GLU A 421 -23.24 18.14 4.40
CA GLU A 421 -24.02 19.32 4.75
C GLU A 421 -24.19 20.18 3.49
N PHE A 422 -25.43 20.45 3.13
CA PHE A 422 -25.78 21.23 1.96
C PHE A 422 -26.20 22.64 2.37
N GLU A 423 -25.74 23.65 1.64
CA GLU A 423 -26.37 24.98 1.62
C GLU A 423 -27.64 24.94 0.75
N GLN A 424 -27.55 24.22 -0.38
CA GLN A 424 -28.70 23.92 -1.23
C GLN A 424 -28.69 22.43 -1.56
N GLU A 425 -29.70 21.70 -1.12
CA GLU A 425 -29.83 20.27 -1.41
C GLU A 425 -30.14 20.02 -2.90
N PRO A 426 -29.67 18.90 -3.47
CA PRO A 426 -30.09 18.48 -4.80
C PRO A 426 -31.58 18.15 -4.82
N GLU A 427 -32.28 18.42 -5.93
CA GLU A 427 -33.68 17.99 -6.12
C GLU A 427 -33.86 16.47 -5.94
N HIS A 428 -32.85 15.70 -6.32
CA HIS A 428 -32.82 14.25 -6.20
C HIS A 428 -31.48 13.78 -5.62
N MET A 429 -31.47 13.41 -4.34
CA MET A 429 -30.29 12.88 -3.65
C MET A 429 -29.70 11.64 -4.34
N ASP A 430 -30.56 10.79 -4.91
CA ASP A 430 -30.14 9.59 -5.65
C ASP A 430 -29.30 9.94 -6.88
N ARG A 431 -29.72 10.98 -7.62
CA ARG A 431 -28.99 11.49 -8.79
C ARG A 431 -27.65 12.10 -8.38
N PHE A 432 -27.62 12.88 -7.29
CA PHE A 432 -26.37 13.41 -6.74
C PHE A 432 -25.40 12.30 -6.38
N THR A 433 -25.88 11.27 -5.66
CA THR A 433 -25.09 10.10 -5.28
C THR A 433 -24.56 9.34 -6.49
N GLN A 434 -25.36 9.19 -7.54
CA GLN A 434 -24.93 8.54 -8.79
C GLN A 434 -23.81 9.32 -9.48
N ILE A 435 -23.93 10.65 -9.57
CA ILE A 435 -22.91 11.49 -10.20
C ILE A 435 -21.63 11.49 -9.36
N LEU A 436 -21.74 11.62 -8.04
CA LEU A 436 -20.61 11.52 -7.12
C LEU A 436 -19.83 10.22 -7.35
N ASP A 437 -20.52 9.08 -7.37
CA ASP A 437 -19.93 7.76 -7.62
C ASP A 437 -19.26 7.67 -9.01
N GLN A 438 -19.95 8.11 -10.07
CA GLN A 438 -19.42 8.10 -11.43
C GLN A 438 -18.15 8.95 -11.56
N GLN A 439 -18.12 10.11 -10.92
CA GLN A 439 -16.98 11.01 -10.97
C GLN A 439 -15.81 10.48 -10.15
N LEU A 440 -16.05 9.90 -8.97
CA LEU A 440 -15.01 9.20 -8.21
C LEU A 440 -14.37 8.07 -9.04
N ARG A 441 -15.18 7.29 -9.76
CA ARG A 441 -14.69 6.25 -10.69
C ARG A 441 -13.89 6.84 -11.84
N ALA A 442 -14.30 7.98 -12.39
CA ALA A 442 -13.59 8.62 -13.50
C ALA A 442 -12.23 9.18 -13.08
N VAL A 443 -12.10 9.73 -11.87
CA VAL A 443 -10.88 10.40 -11.40
C VAL A 443 -9.95 9.50 -10.57
N ASN A 444 -10.40 8.32 -10.15
CA ASN A 444 -9.59 7.37 -9.39
C ASN A 444 -9.76 5.94 -9.95
N THR A 445 -8.71 5.42 -10.58
CA THR A 445 -8.72 4.11 -11.24
C THR A 445 -8.83 2.95 -10.26
N ASP A 446 -8.27 3.08 -9.06
CA ASP A 446 -8.34 2.02 -8.06
C ASP A 446 -9.75 1.95 -7.47
N TYR A 447 -10.38 3.10 -7.22
CA TYR A 447 -11.80 3.17 -6.89
C TYR A 447 -12.67 2.55 -7.98
N ASP A 448 -12.44 2.88 -9.26
CA ASP A 448 -13.17 2.25 -10.37
C ASP A 448 -12.98 0.73 -10.40
N ALA A 449 -11.76 0.24 -10.20
CA ALA A 449 -11.47 -1.19 -10.16
C ALA A 449 -12.21 -1.90 -9.00
N LYS A 450 -12.33 -1.27 -7.83
CA LYS A 450 -13.11 -1.82 -6.70
C LYS A 450 -14.62 -1.69 -6.89
N ARG A 451 -15.09 -0.65 -7.59
CA ARG A 451 -16.50 -0.40 -7.92
C ARG A 451 -17.01 -1.18 -9.13
N PHE A 452 -16.11 -1.73 -9.95
CA PHE A 452 -16.48 -2.46 -11.16
C PHE A 452 -17.46 -3.60 -10.82
N LYS A 453 -18.65 -3.56 -11.43
CA LYS A 453 -19.78 -4.49 -11.20
C LYS A 453 -20.18 -4.66 -9.72
N ASP A 454 -19.93 -3.64 -8.91
CA ASP A 454 -20.22 -3.61 -7.47
C ASP A 454 -19.54 -4.74 -6.67
N ILE A 455 -18.44 -5.30 -7.19
CA ILE A 455 -17.85 -6.55 -6.69
C ILE A 455 -17.29 -6.40 -5.27
N ALA A 456 -16.46 -5.39 -5.04
CA ALA A 456 -15.80 -5.14 -3.75
C ALA A 456 -16.42 -3.94 -3.01
N LEU A 457 -16.67 -2.87 -3.76
CA LEU A 457 -17.38 -1.68 -3.30
C LEU A 457 -18.71 -1.56 -4.02
N THR A 458 -19.79 -1.40 -3.27
CA THR A 458 -21.12 -1.00 -3.78
C THR A 458 -21.26 0.52 -3.84
N ARG A 459 -22.37 1.01 -4.38
CA ARG A 459 -22.65 2.45 -4.51
C ARG A 459 -22.54 3.16 -3.14
N PRO A 460 -21.96 4.38 -3.09
CA PRO A 460 -21.88 5.12 -1.83
C PRO A 460 -23.25 5.39 -1.21
N LEU A 461 -23.26 5.43 0.12
CA LEU A 461 -24.39 5.88 0.93
C LEU A 461 -24.17 7.35 1.27
N VAL A 462 -25.12 8.22 0.91
CA VAL A 462 -25.05 9.65 1.18
C VAL A 462 -26.14 10.04 2.17
N HIS A 463 -25.73 10.66 3.27
CA HIS A 463 -26.59 11.21 4.30
C HIS A 463 -26.49 12.72 4.28
N ALA A 464 -27.59 13.40 3.95
CA ALA A 464 -27.70 14.83 4.16
C ALA A 464 -27.88 15.10 5.67
N VAL A 465 -27.19 16.10 6.18
CA VAL A 465 -27.36 16.59 7.56
C VAL A 465 -27.82 18.03 7.59
N PRO A 466 -28.54 18.47 8.65
CA PRO A 466 -28.98 19.84 8.79
C PRO A 466 -27.84 20.85 8.73
N HIS A 467 -28.16 22.07 8.29
CA HIS A 467 -27.21 23.17 8.28
C HIS A 467 -26.76 23.55 9.71
N GLY A 468 -25.45 23.76 9.88
CA GLY A 468 -24.79 24.01 11.15
C GLY A 468 -24.31 22.76 11.88
N THR A 469 -24.56 21.54 11.39
CA THR A 469 -24.20 20.29 12.08
C THR A 469 -22.69 20.18 12.29
N PHE A 470 -21.87 20.40 11.27
CA PHE A 470 -20.41 20.31 11.41
C PHE A 470 -19.85 21.41 12.32
N TYR A 471 -20.42 22.62 12.23
CA TYR A 471 -20.05 23.75 13.09
C TYR A 471 -20.37 23.47 14.57
N ASN A 472 -21.58 23.00 14.87
CA ASN A 472 -22.01 22.66 16.22
C ASN A 472 -21.25 21.46 16.78
N TRP A 473 -20.93 20.49 15.93
CA TRP A 473 -20.07 19.37 16.30
C TRP A 473 -18.66 19.86 16.71
N LEU A 474 -18.01 20.71 15.91
CA LEU A 474 -16.71 21.30 16.26
C LEU A 474 -16.79 22.16 17.54
N LYS A 475 -17.90 22.88 17.74
CA LYS A 475 -18.20 23.64 18.96
C LYS A 475 -18.29 22.75 20.20
N SER A 476 -18.98 21.62 20.11
CA SER A 476 -19.10 20.67 21.22
C SER A 476 -17.74 20.14 21.70
N LYS A 477 -16.75 20.15 20.81
CA LYS A 477 -15.36 19.72 21.09
C LYS A 477 -14.44 20.83 21.58
N GLY A 478 -14.95 22.05 21.76
CA GLY A 478 -14.11 23.20 22.08
C GLY A 478 -13.12 23.56 20.96
N LYS A 479 -13.39 23.13 19.73
CA LYS A 479 -12.52 23.34 18.55
C LYS A 479 -13.00 24.49 17.65
N LEU A 480 -13.71 25.48 18.20
CA LEU A 480 -14.05 26.70 17.46
C LEU A 480 -12.84 27.63 17.43
N GLY A 481 -12.19 27.75 16.27
CA GLY A 481 -11.02 28.61 16.07
C GLY A 481 -10.23 28.26 14.80
N GLY A 482 -9.47 29.22 14.28
CA GLY A 482 -8.98 29.32 12.89
C GLY A 482 -8.00 28.27 12.34
N GLN A 483 -7.95 27.05 12.88
CA GLN A 483 -7.14 25.94 12.32
C GLN A 483 -7.81 24.57 12.37
N HIS A 484 -8.96 24.40 13.04
CA HIS A 484 -9.64 23.10 13.10
C HIS A 484 -10.65 22.96 11.96
N LYS A 485 -10.35 22.08 10.99
CA LYS A 485 -11.23 21.72 9.88
C LYS A 485 -11.88 20.37 10.12
N VAL A 486 -13.05 20.16 9.51
CA VAL A 486 -13.71 18.85 9.47
C VAL A 486 -12.78 17.85 8.76
N PRO A 487 -12.46 16.69 9.36
CA PRO A 487 -11.74 15.63 8.68
C PRO A 487 -12.59 15.08 7.52
N ARG A 488 -12.20 15.38 6.29
CA ARG A 488 -12.98 15.01 5.10
C ARG A 488 -12.97 13.53 4.80
N LEU A 489 -11.83 12.87 4.95
CA LEU A 489 -11.66 11.45 4.66
C LEU A 489 -10.93 10.73 5.79
N SER A 490 -11.45 9.57 6.18
CA SER A 490 -10.88 8.75 7.25
C SER A 490 -11.15 7.27 7.02
N ASN A 491 -10.12 6.43 7.21
CA ASN A 491 -10.29 4.98 7.29
C ASN A 491 -10.97 4.55 8.60
N SER A 492 -10.82 5.33 9.67
CA SER A 492 -11.54 5.09 10.92
C SER A 492 -12.95 5.68 10.84
N ARG A 493 -13.93 4.96 11.38
CA ARG A 493 -15.31 5.42 11.49
C ARG A 493 -15.58 6.33 12.69
N ASN A 494 -14.59 6.61 13.53
CA ASN A 494 -14.79 7.41 14.75
C ASN A 494 -15.44 8.76 14.48
N TYR A 495 -14.95 9.53 13.49
CA TYR A 495 -15.55 10.82 13.13
C TYR A 495 -16.95 10.66 12.52
N MET A 496 -17.10 9.72 11.59
CA MET A 496 -18.37 9.41 10.91
C MET A 496 -19.47 9.06 11.92
N ASP A 497 -19.23 8.07 12.77
CA ASP A 497 -20.22 7.57 13.72
C ASP A 497 -20.56 8.63 14.78
N GLU A 498 -19.57 9.41 15.21
CA GLU A 498 -19.77 10.48 16.18
C GLU A 498 -20.60 11.65 15.61
N ILE A 499 -20.30 12.09 14.38
CA ILE A 499 -21.07 13.15 13.70
C ILE A 499 -22.48 12.66 13.39
N LYS A 500 -22.65 11.40 12.97
CA LYS A 500 -23.96 10.79 12.74
C LYS A 500 -24.80 10.77 14.01
N GLN A 501 -24.21 10.36 15.13
CA GLN A 501 -24.88 10.37 16.43
C GLN A 501 -25.25 11.81 16.84
N PHE A 502 -24.32 12.76 16.67
CA PHE A 502 -24.56 14.16 16.97
C PHE A 502 -25.73 14.73 16.17
N ALA A 503 -25.77 14.49 14.86
CA ALA A 503 -26.84 14.93 13.97
C ALA A 503 -28.21 14.39 14.39
N LEU A 504 -28.29 13.12 14.83
CA LEU A 504 -29.53 12.52 15.34
C LEU A 504 -30.04 13.21 16.62
N THR A 505 -29.14 13.62 17.52
CA THR A 505 -29.50 14.35 18.76
C THR A 505 -29.93 15.79 18.56
N GLU A 506 -29.50 16.48 17.49
CA GLU A 506 -29.98 17.84 17.19
C GLU A 506 -31.37 17.83 16.52
N THR A 507 -31.75 16.73 15.87
CA THR A 507 -33.07 16.56 15.23
C THR A 507 -34.17 16.02 16.15
N ALA A 508 -33.84 15.64 17.38
CA ALA A 508 -34.77 15.17 18.41
C ALA A 508 -35.07 16.28 19.42
#